data_AF-A0A819DPC0-F1
#
_entry.id   AF-A0A819DPC0-F1
#
_cell.length_a   1.000
_cell.length_b   1.000
_cell.length_c   1.000
_cell.angle_alpha   90.00
_cell.angle_beta   90.00
_cell.angle_gamma   90.00
#
_symmetry.space_group_name_H-M   'P 1'
#
loop_
_entity.id
_entity.type
_entity.pdbx_description
1 polymer ?
#
loop_
_entity_poly.entity_id
_entity_poly.type
_entity_poly.pdbx_seq_one_letter_code
_entity_poly.pdbx_strand_id
1 'polypeptide(L)' 'MMRPHTVCYIILLLLIINKTNGISSRLQPYAMYQYSTELELNRADLWCTINESEQEITFELHIKTRGWIGLGIRPGT' A
#
# COMPACT_ATOMS: atom_id res chain seq x y z
N MET A 1 22.81 -35.49 -2.37
CA MET A 1 21.63 -36.20 -1.84
C MET A 1 21.27 -35.60 -0.48
N MET A 2 20.28 -34.71 -0.42
CA MET A 2 19.92 -33.97 0.81
C MET A 2 19.06 -34.84 1.73
N ARG A 3 19.27 -34.74 3.05
CA ARG A 3 18.54 -35.52 4.07
C ARG A 3 17.11 -34.97 4.24
N PRO A 4 16.10 -35.83 4.45
CA PRO A 4 14.68 -35.43 4.46
C PRO A 4 14.34 -34.39 5.53
N HIS A 5 15.01 -34.41 6.69
CA HIS A 5 14.81 -33.42 7.76
C HIS A 5 15.22 -32.00 7.35
N THR A 6 16.21 -31.86 6.47
CA THR A 6 16.67 -30.57 5.97
C THR A 6 15.63 -29.94 5.02
N VAL A 7 14.93 -30.76 4.25
CA VAL A 7 13.89 -30.30 3.30
C VAL A 7 12.68 -29.77 4.07
N CYS A 8 12.22 -30.47 5.09
CA CYS A 8 11.10 -30.01 5.93
C CYS A 8 11.40 -28.68 6.63
N TYR A 9 12.63 -28.52 7.13
CA TYR A 9 13.05 -27.28 7.78
C TYR A 9 13.06 -26.09 6.80
N ILE A 10 13.54 -26.28 5.57
CA ILE A 10 13.55 -25.25 4.53
C ILE A 10 12.10 -24.84 4.15
N ILE A 11 11.20 -25.81 3.98
CA ILE A 11 9.80 -25.56 3.66
C ILE A 11 9.12 -24.78 4.81
N LEU A 12 9.37 -25.17 6.05
CA LEU A 12 8.82 -24.47 7.23
C LEU A 12 9.35 -23.03 7.33
N LEU A 13 10.64 -22.82 7.06
CA LEU A 13 11.25 -21.48 7.04
C LEU A 13 10.64 -20.60 5.95
N LEU A 14 10.44 -21.14 4.74
CA LEU A 14 9.81 -20.43 3.62
C LEU A 14 8.34 -20.08 3.94
N LEU A 15 7.60 -20.98 4.62
CA LEU A 15 6.23 -20.71 5.05
C LEU A 15 6.17 -19.62 6.12
N ILE A 16 7.13 -19.58 7.06
CA ILE A 16 7.22 -18.52 8.08
C ILE A 16 7.55 -17.18 7.42
N ILE A 17 8.51 -17.13 6.48
CA ILE A 17 8.87 -15.91 5.74
C ILE A 17 7.67 -15.38 4.94
N ASN A 18 6.93 -16.25 4.26
CA ASN A 18 5.72 -15.86 3.52
C ASN A 18 4.59 -15.39 4.46
N LYS A 19 4.49 -15.96 5.67
CA LYS A 19 3.52 -15.53 6.68
C LYS A 19 3.89 -14.19 7.31
N THR A 20 5.18 -13.88 7.48
CA THR A 20 5.65 -12.55 7.90
C THR A 20 5.54 -11.51 6.80
N ASN A 21 5.57 -11.91 5.52
CA ASN A 21 5.20 -11.03 4.40
C ASN A 21 3.69 -10.74 4.34
N GLY A 22 2.89 -11.40 5.19
CA GLY A 22 1.51 -11.03 5.51
C GLY A 22 1.40 -9.82 6.46
N ILE A 23 2.51 -9.22 6.88
CA ILE A 23 2.53 -7.82 7.33
C ILE A 23 2.18 -7.02 6.09
N SER A 24 0.91 -6.63 5.99
CA SER A 24 0.35 -5.86 4.89
C SER A 24 1.33 -4.76 4.48
N SER A 25 2.02 -4.93 3.34
CA SER A 25 3.03 -3.96 2.92
C SER A 25 2.40 -2.58 2.92
N ARG A 26 3.15 -1.59 3.43
CA ARG A 26 2.71 -0.19 3.45
C ARG A 26 2.32 0.18 2.02
N LEU A 27 1.18 0.82 1.83
CA LEU A 27 0.78 1.23 0.48
C LEU A 27 1.83 2.23 -0.01
N GLN A 28 2.25 2.06 -1.27
CA GLN A 28 3.24 2.92 -1.91
C GLN A 28 2.65 3.42 -3.22
N PRO A 29 2.92 4.67 -3.61
CA PRO A 29 2.44 5.20 -4.86
C PRO A 29 3.24 4.62 -6.04
N TYR A 30 2.64 4.60 -7.23
CA TYR A 30 3.27 4.23 -8.49
C TYR A 30 4.16 5.35 -9.04
N ALA A 31 3.92 6.59 -8.62
CA ALA A 31 4.67 7.77 -9.03
C ALA A 31 5.17 8.57 -7.82
N MET A 32 6.04 9.55 -8.09
CA MET A 32 6.50 10.50 -7.08
C MET A 32 5.49 11.64 -6.94
N TYR A 33 5.01 11.89 -5.72
CA TYR A 33 4.09 12.96 -5.38
C TYR A 33 4.73 13.90 -4.35
N GLN A 34 4.33 15.18 -4.38
CA GLN A 34 4.82 16.18 -3.43
C GLN A 34 4.22 16.01 -2.03
N TYR A 35 2.95 15.62 -1.96
CA TYR A 35 2.20 15.53 -0.72
C TYR A 35 1.65 14.12 -0.54
N SER A 36 1.56 13.70 0.73
CA SER A 36 0.99 12.42 1.11
C SER A 36 0.28 12.52 2.46
N THR A 37 -0.81 11.79 2.62
CA THR A 37 -1.48 11.65 3.91
C THR A 37 -2.06 10.25 4.06
N GLU A 38 -1.93 9.69 5.26
CA GLU A 38 -2.61 8.45 5.63
C GLU A 38 -4.02 8.82 6.10
N LEU A 39 -5.03 8.38 5.35
CA LEU A 39 -6.44 8.65 5.67
C LEU A 39 -6.97 7.68 6.73
N GLU A 40 -6.51 6.43 6.70
CA GLU A 40 -6.83 5.41 7.69
C GLU A 40 -5.66 4.45 7.87
N LEU A 41 -5.26 4.21 9.12
CA LEU A 41 -4.05 3.46 9.49
C LEU A 41 -3.97 2.10 8.78
N ASN A 42 -2.90 1.89 8.00
CA ASN A 42 -2.62 0.68 7.21
C ASN A 42 -3.69 0.30 6.18
N ARG A 43 -4.66 1.18 5.89
CA ARG A 43 -5.82 0.86 5.04
C ARG A 43 -5.99 1.80 3.87
N ALA A 44 -5.75 3.09 4.06
CA ALA A 44 -5.98 4.10 3.04
C ALA A 44 -4.89 5.17 3.08
N ASP A 45 -4.20 5.34 1.96
CA ASP A 45 -3.17 6.36 1.76
C ASP A 45 -3.51 7.17 0.50
N LEU A 46 -3.36 8.50 0.61
CA LEU A 46 -3.60 9.46 -0.46
C LEU A 46 -2.31 10.22 -0.76
N TRP A 47 -1.96 10.31 -2.03
CA TRP A 47 -0.89 11.16 -2.54
C TRP A 47 -1.43 12.20 -3.50
N CYS A 48 -0.84 13.38 -3.53
CA CYS A 48 -1.18 14.39 -4.51
C CYS A 48 0.00 15.28 -4.91
N THR A 49 -0.12 15.82 -6.13
CA THR A 49 0.77 16.85 -6.66
C THR A 49 -0.09 17.91 -7.33
N ILE A 50 0.39 19.15 -7.30
CA ILE A 50 -0.32 20.29 -7.88
C ILE A 50 0.52 20.82 -9.03
N ASN A 51 -0.08 20.89 -10.23
CA ASN A 51 0.50 21.59 -11.36
C ASN A 51 -0.20 22.95 -11.51
N GLU A 52 0.39 23.99 -10.93
CA GLU A 52 -0.19 25.34 -10.96
C GLU A 52 -0.27 25.91 -12.39
N SER A 53 0.67 25.55 -13.27
CA SER A 53 0.70 26.04 -14.65
C SER A 53 -0.45 25.48 -15.49
N GLU A 54 -0.84 24.23 -15.23
CA GLU A 54 -1.92 23.54 -15.95
C GLU A 54 -3.25 23.59 -15.19
N GLN A 55 -3.26 24.19 -14.00
CA GLN A 55 -4.42 24.22 -13.09
C GLN A 55 -4.95 22.80 -12.77
N GLU A 56 -4.05 21.83 -12.66
CA GLU A 56 -4.36 20.43 -12.42
C GLU A 56 -3.93 19.99 -11.03
N ILE A 57 -4.75 19.16 -10.39
CA ILE A 57 -4.37 18.39 -9.20
C ILE A 57 -4.49 16.91 -9.55
N THR A 58 -3.37 16.19 -9.48
CA THR A 58 -3.35 14.75 -9.69
C THR A 58 -3.38 14.06 -8.32
N PHE A 59 -4.31 13.11 -8.16
CA PHE A 59 -4.45 12.31 -6.94
C PHE A 59 -4.17 10.84 -7.24
N GLU A 60 -3.50 10.18 -6.30
CA GLU A 60 -3.41 8.72 -6.26
C GLU A 60 -3.84 8.22 -4.90
N LEU A 61 -4.77 7.27 -4.91
CA LEU A 61 -5.43 6.77 -3.71
C LEU A 61 -5.37 5.25 -3.70
N HIS A 62 -4.69 4.70 -2.71
CA HIS A 62 -4.65 3.26 -2.48
C HIS A 62 -5.51 2.92 -1.28
N ILE A 63 -6.45 1.98 -1.45
CA ILE A 63 -7.38 1.54 -0.39
C ILE A 63 -7.44 0.01 -0.35
N LYS A 64 -7.22 -0.56 0.84
CA LYS A 64 -7.46 -1.97 1.15
C LYS A 64 -8.90 -2.15 1.62
N THR A 65 -9.81 -2.55 0.73
CA THR A 65 -11.23 -2.77 1.06
C THR A 65 -11.78 -4.06 0.45
N ARG A 66 -12.90 -4.54 1.00
CA ARG A 66 -13.75 -5.60 0.42
C ARG A 66 -15.14 -5.09 0.06
N GLY A 67 -15.40 -3.80 0.27
CA GLY A 67 -16.69 -3.16 0.05
C GLY A 67 -16.58 -1.91 -0.82
N TRP A 68 -17.61 -1.08 -0.77
CA TRP A 68 -17.70 0.14 -1.57
C TRP A 68 -16.79 1.26 -1.05
N ILE A 69 -16.34 2.11 -1.98
CA ILE A 69 -15.56 3.32 -1.70
C ILE A 69 -16.38 4.52 -2.20
N GLY A 70 -16.49 5.57 -1.39
CA GLY A 70 -17.03 6.86 -1.79
C GLY A 70 -15.96 7.94 -1.66
N LEU A 71 -15.84 8.80 -2.67
CA LEU A 71 -14.85 9.88 -2.73
C LEU A 71 -15.56 11.23 -2.83
N GLY A 72 -15.03 12.23 -2.12
CA GLY A 72 -15.54 13.60 -2.16
C GLY A 72 -14.48 14.60 -1.77
N ILE A 73 -14.52 15.77 -2.40
CA ILE A 73 -13.67 16.92 -2.09
C ILE A 73 -14.57 18.02 -1.56
N ARG A 74 -14.16 18.64 -0.44
CA ARG A 74 -14.88 19.76 0.16
C ARG A 74 -13.98 21.00 0.14
N PRO A 75 -14.51 22.21 -0.12
CA PRO A 75 -13.76 23.44 0.09
C PRO A 75 -13.21 23.52 1.52
N GLY A 76 -11.93 23.83 1.65
CA GLY A 76 -11.30 24.13 2.94
C GLY A 76 -11.81 25.47 3.45
N THR A 77 -12.33 25.49 4.69
CA THR A 77 -12.68 26.70 5.43
C THR A 77 -11.47 27.35 6.06
#